data_AF-A0A2C9K982-F1
#
_entry.id   AF-A0A2C9K982-F1
#
_cell.length_a   1.000
_cell.length_b   1.000
_cell.length_c   1.000
_cell.angle_alpha   90.00
_cell.angle_beta   90.00
_cell.angle_gamma   90.00
#
_symmetry.space_group_name_H-M   'P 1'
#
loop_
_entity.id
_entity.type
_entity.pdbx_description
1 polymer ?
#
loop_
_entity_poly.entity_id
_entity_poly.type
_entity_poly.pdbx_seq_one_letter_code
_entity_poly.pdbx_strand_id
1 'polypeptide(L)' 'MSGETDDKEDNTSVRVAIRIRPQNGREKIDMCQTVTSVTEHQVLLGKDKAFTFDYVYDTPTQQESIYNTCVRGLIEG' A
#
# COMPACT_ATOMS: atom_id res chain seq x y z
N MET A 1 -36.78 3.28 4.74
CA MET A 1 -35.54 2.92 5.45
C MET A 1 -34.61 2.28 4.45
N SER A 2 -33.57 3.00 4.04
CA SER A 2 -32.45 2.45 3.29
C SER A 2 -31.76 1.40 4.15
N GLY A 3 -31.67 0.16 3.64
CA GLY A 3 -30.88 -0.88 4.27
C GLY A 3 -29.42 -0.43 4.25
N GLU A 4 -28.87 -0.15 5.43
CA GLU A 4 -27.44 -0.17 5.65
C GLU A 4 -27.04 -1.64 5.52
N THR A 5 -26.53 -2.02 4.36
CA THR A 5 -25.69 -3.20 4.24
C THR A 5 -24.47 -2.91 5.09
N ASP A 6 -24.48 -3.43 6.31
CA ASP A 6 -23.30 -3.65 7.13
C ASP A 6 -22.39 -4.56 6.29
N ASP A 7 -21.56 -3.96 5.44
CA ASP A 7 -20.42 -4.60 4.79
C ASP A 7 -19.48 -5.03 5.92
N LYS A 8 -19.81 -6.14 6.56
CA LYS A 8 -18.86 -6.90 7.36
C LYS A 8 -17.76 -7.28 6.39
N GLU A 9 -16.70 -6.48 6.35
CA GLU A 9 -15.40 -6.97 5.93
C GLU A 9 -15.22 -8.32 6.62
N ASP A 10 -15.12 -9.39 5.84
CA ASP A 10 -14.79 -10.71 6.34
C ASP A 10 -13.41 -10.60 7.01
N ASN A 11 -13.42 -10.28 8.30
CA ASN A 11 -12.26 -9.87 9.11
C ASN A 11 -11.30 -11.05 9.38
N THR A 12 -11.50 -12.16 8.67
CA THR A 12 -10.69 -13.37 8.66
C THR A 12 -9.75 -13.44 7.45
N SER A 13 -9.99 -12.63 6.42
CA SER A 13 -9.12 -12.57 5.24
C SER A 13 -7.80 -11.87 5.58
N VAL A 14 -6.69 -12.44 5.10
CA VAL A 14 -5.37 -11.82 5.23
C VAL A 14 -5.33 -10.55 4.39
N ARG A 15 -5.06 -9.42 5.03
CA ARG A 15 -4.81 -8.13 4.36
C ARG A 15 -3.32 -7.97 4.06
N VAL A 16 -3.00 -7.46 2.88
CA VAL A 16 -1.64 -7.26 2.37
C VAL A 16 -1.39 -5.77 2.11
N ALA A 17 -0.34 -5.24 2.73
CA ALA A 17 0.15 -3.89 2.51
C ALA A 17 1.47 -3.91 1.74
N ILE A 18 1.58 -3.10 0.69
CA ILE A 18 2.84 -2.85 -0.02
C ILE A 18 3.39 -1.46 0.30
N ARG A 19 4.69 -1.37 0.60
CA ARG A 19 5.38 -0.10 0.87
C ARG A 19 6.57 0.08 -0.05
N ILE A 20 6.51 1.09 -0.89
CA ILE A 20 7.61 1.48 -1.78
C ILE A 20 8.54 2.41 -1.00
N ARG A 21 9.81 2.00 -0.88
CA ARG A 21 10.84 2.84 -0.22
C ARG A 21 11.48 3.79 -1.23
N PRO A 22 11.94 4.97 -0.79
CA PRO A 22 12.81 5.81 -1.60
C PRO A 22 14.09 5.07 -2.03
N GLN A 23 14.64 5.47 -3.17
CA GLN A 23 15.97 5.00 -3.59
C GLN A 23 17.03 5.46 -2.58
N ASN A 24 17.92 4.55 -2.22
CA ASN A 24 19.08 4.81 -1.39
C ASN A 24 20.18 5.54 -2.19
N GLY A 25 21.22 6.00 -1.49
CA GLY A 25 22.30 6.77 -2.12
C GLY A 25 23.04 6.01 -3.23
N ARG A 26 23.27 4.70 -3.06
CA ARG A 26 23.95 3.88 -4.08
C ARG A 26 23.11 3.73 -5.34
N GLU A 27 21.81 3.46 -5.20
CA GLU A 27 20.87 3.36 -6.32
C GLU A 27 20.83 4.66 -7.14
N LYS A 28 20.93 5.81 -6.47
CA LYS A 28 21.00 7.12 -7.14
C LYS A 28 22.33 7.34 -7.86
N ILE A 29 23.46 6.97 -7.26
CA ILE A 29 24.80 7.07 -7.86
C ILE A 29 24.88 6.20 -9.13
N ASP A 30 24.32 5.00 -9.06
CA ASP A 30 24.30 4.04 -10.17
C ASP A 30 23.22 4.39 -11.22
N MET A 31 22.49 5.51 -11.05
CA MET A 31 21.39 5.95 -11.92
C MET A 31 20.32 4.85 -12.14
N CYS A 32 20.03 4.08 -11.10
CA CYS A 32 18.96 3.08 -11.15
C CYS A 32 17.61 3.74 -11.44
N GLN A 33 16.80 3.08 -12.25
CA GLN A 33 15.47 3.58 -12.58
C GLN A 33 14.45 3.16 -11.51
N THR A 34 13.58 4.09 -11.12
CA THR A 34 12.35 3.76 -10.42
C THR A 34 11.40 3.12 -11.42
N VAL A 35 11.01 1.88 -11.17
CA VAL A 35 10.14 1.08 -12.05
C VAL A 35 8.73 0.92 -11.50
N THR A 36 8.38 1.61 -10.42
CA THR A 36 7.07 1.54 -9.77
C THR A 36 6.26 2.80 -10.02
N SER A 37 4.99 2.63 -10.40
CA SER A 37 3.97 3.70 -10.43
C SER A 37 2.78 3.28 -9.59
N VAL A 38 2.22 4.22 -8.82
CA VAL A 38 1.20 3.95 -7.81
C VAL A 38 -0.13 4.57 -8.23
N THR A 39 -1.21 3.81 -8.06
CA THR A 39 -2.58 4.30 -7.97
C THR A 39 -3.14 3.96 -6.57
N GLU A 40 -4.37 4.34 -6.28
CA GLU A 40 -4.97 4.18 -4.94
C GLU A 40 -4.84 2.77 -4.34
N HIS A 41 -5.07 1.73 -5.15
CA HIS A 41 -4.99 0.33 -4.72
C HIS A 41 -4.09 -0.55 -5.59
N GLN A 42 -3.31 0.05 -6.51
CA GLN A 42 -2.48 -0.74 -7.42
C GLN A 42 -1.05 -0.19 -7.53
N VAL A 43 -0.13 -1.12 -7.79
CA VAL A 43 1.24 -0.82 -8.18
C VAL A 43 1.48 -1.38 -9.57
N LEU A 44 1.88 -0.51 -10.49
CA LEU A 44 2.39 -0.88 -11.79
C LEU A 44 3.91 -1.05 -11.69
N LEU A 45 4.41 -2.25 -11.99
CA LEU A 45 5.83 -2.57 -12.09
C LEU A 45 6.23 -2.61 -13.57
N GLY A 46 7.14 -1.72 -13.96
CA GLY A 46 7.53 -1.58 -15.36
C GLY A 46 6.41 -0.96 -16.19
N LYS A 47 6.13 -1.51 -17.38
CA LYS A 47 5.18 -0.92 -18.34
C LYS A 47 3.83 -1.63 -18.37
N ASP A 48 3.74 -2.85 -17.87
CA ASP A 48 2.63 -3.76 -18.18
C ASP A 48 2.18 -4.65 -17.01
N LYS A 49 2.88 -4.65 -15.86
CA LYS A 49 2.54 -5.54 -14.74
C LYS A 49 1.85 -4.78 -13.61
N ALA A 50 0.53 -4.89 -13.53
CA ALA A 50 -0.26 -4.31 -12.45
C ALA A 50 -0.53 -5.34 -11.35
N PHE A 51 -0.38 -4.92 -10.09
CA PHE A 51 -0.68 -5.70 -8.89
C PHE A 51 -1.62 -4.90 -7.99
N THR A 52 -2.66 -5.54 -7.45
CA THR A 52 -3.63 -4.94 -6.54
C THR A 52 -3.37 -5.41 -5.11
N PHE A 53 -3.47 -4.51 -4.14
CA PHE A 53 -3.29 -4.78 -2.72
C PHE A 53 -4.35 -4.05 -1.90
N ASP A 54 -4.57 -4.48 -0.65
CA ASP A 54 -5.48 -3.79 0.27
C ASP A 54 -4.97 -2.38 0.60
N TYR A 55 -3.65 -2.24 0.77
CA TYR A 55 -3.00 -0.96 1.03
C TYR A 55 -1.76 -0.76 0.17
N VAL A 56 -1.65 0.40 -0.47
CA VAL A 56 -0.48 0.82 -1.25
C VAL A 56 0.10 2.10 -0.67
N TYR A 57 1.37 2.05 -0.29
CA TYR A 57 2.11 3.18 0.27
C TYR A 57 3.28 3.56 -0.63
N ASP A 58 3.23 4.75 -1.21
CA ASP A 58 4.30 5.29 -2.04
C ASP A 58 5.43 5.89 -1.19
N THR A 59 6.52 6.28 -1.85
CA THR A 59 7.71 6.86 -1.25
C THR A 59 7.49 8.02 -0.26
N PRO A 60 6.53 8.96 -0.44
CA PRO A 60 6.33 10.04 0.53
C PRO A 60 5.51 9.61 1.76
N THR A 61 4.95 8.39 1.78
CA THR A 61 4.08 7.96 2.89
C THR A 61 4.85 7.88 4.20
N GLN A 62 4.31 8.55 5.22
CA GLN A 62 4.91 8.60 6.54
C GLN A 62 4.60 7.35 7.37
N GLN A 63 5.47 7.04 8.33
CA GLN A 63 5.32 5.88 9.21
C GLN A 63 4.01 5.92 10.00
N GLU A 64 3.64 7.10 10.49
CA GLU A 64 2.40 7.31 11.25
C GLU A 64 1.17 6.96 10.41
N SER A 65 1.14 7.38 9.14
CA SER A 65 0.04 7.06 8.23
C SER A 65 -0.09 5.55 8.01
N ILE A 66 1.03 4.83 7.81
CA ILE A 66 1.03 3.37 7.63
C ILE A 66 0.48 2.69 8.88
N TYR A 67 0.99 3.07 10.06
CA TYR A 67 0.54 2.52 11.34
C TYR A 67 -0.97 2.72 11.54
N ASN A 68 -1.45 3.95 11.38
CA ASN A 68 -2.85 4.29 11.63
C ASN A 68 -3.81 3.59 10.66
N THR A 69 -3.38 3.33 9.41
CA THR A 69 -4.27 2.81 8.36
C THR A 69 -4.34 1.28 8.28
N CYS A 70 -3.24 0.54 8.53
CA CYS A 70 -3.26 -0.93 8.40
C CYS A 70 -2.81 -1.71 9.66
N VAL A 71 -2.29 -1.06 10.69
CA VAL A 71 -1.78 -1.75 11.91
C VAL A 71 -2.62 -1.46 13.13
N ARG A 72 -3.06 -0.20 13.33
CA ARG A 72 -3.73 0.24 14.56
C ARG A 72 -4.95 -0.62 14.92
N GLY A 73 -5.83 -0.90 13.96
CA GLY A 73 -7.01 -1.74 14.20
C GLY A 73 -6.67 -3.18 14.59
N LEU A 74 -5.53 -3.72 14.16
CA LEU A 74 -5.07 -5.07 14.56
C LEU A 74 -4.64 -5.13 16.03
N ILE A 75 -4.24 -3.99 16.60
CA ILE A 75 -3.81 -3.87 18.00
C ILE A 75 -5.01 -3.59 18.91
N GLU A 76 -5.92 -2.71 18.46
CA GLU A 76 -7.06 -2.25 19.26
C GLU A 76 -8.18 -3.31 19.34
N GLY A 77 -8.30 -4.22 18.36
CA GLY A 77 -9.22 -5.37 18.39
C GLY A 77 -10.63 -5.02 17.91
#